data_AF-A0A838P1G7-F1
#
_entry.id   AF-A0A838P1G7-F1
#
_cell.length_a   1.000
_cell.length_b   1.000
_cell.length_c   1.000
_cell.angle_alpha   90.00
_cell.angle_beta   90.00
_cell.angle_gamma   90.00
#
_symmetry.space_group_name_H-M   'P 1'
#
loop_
_entity.id
_entity.type
_entity.pdbx_description
1 polymer ?
#
loop_
_entity_poly.entity_id
_entity_poly.type
_entity_poly.pdbx_seq_one_letter_code
_entity_poly.pdbx_strand_id
1 'polypeptide(L)'
;EVYRAVRDAVIQRFVVGCRFLAEECIPGPTTAEDAAWFGAEFAWAGMDYLSLSRGGKFEDAKQPRVGWARYPYTGPSGYECMPTVRSDERGPFGRNREATRAVREAVRAAGCGTPVVLSGGISTFEQAEELLRAGVADIIASARQSLADPDWFRKLRLGLGQEVRRCVFTNYCEGLDQVHKPVTCKLWDHVGLDGGDVPLTADGRRRLTAPAWEPAAR
;
A
#
# COMPACT_ATOMS: atom_id res chain seq x y z
N GLU A 1 -3.22 24.78 -4.36
CA GLU A 1 -4.60 25.11 -4.78
C GLU A 1 -5.60 24.02 -4.37
N VAL A 2 -5.48 22.80 -4.91
CA VAL A 2 -6.39 21.67 -4.61
C VAL A 2 -6.63 21.45 -3.11
N TYR A 3 -5.56 21.39 -2.31
CA TYR A 3 -5.69 21.19 -0.86
C TYR A 3 -6.56 22.28 -0.19
N ARG A 4 -6.37 23.55 -0.56
CA ARG A 4 -7.16 24.67 0.00
C ARG A 4 -8.62 24.55 -0.42
N ALA A 5 -8.89 24.27 -1.70
CA ALA A 5 -10.25 24.08 -2.19
C ALA A 5 -10.97 22.92 -1.48
N VAL A 6 -10.28 21.80 -1.25
CA VAL A 6 -10.84 20.67 -0.46
C VAL A 6 -11.09 21.12 0.97
N ARG A 7 -10.14 21.82 1.59
CA ARG A 7 -10.27 22.29 2.97
C ARG A 7 -11.43 23.26 3.16
N ASP A 8 -11.68 24.14 2.19
CA ASP A 8 -12.80 25.09 2.20
C ASP A 8 -14.16 24.39 2.03
N ALA A 9 -14.18 23.23 1.37
CA ALA A 9 -15.38 22.45 1.11
C ALA A 9 -15.77 21.50 2.26
N VAL A 10 -14.87 21.24 3.21
CA VAL A 10 -15.09 20.28 4.31
C VAL A 10 -15.03 20.95 5.67
N ILE A 11 -15.71 20.34 6.64
CA ILE A 11 -15.63 20.78 8.03
C ILE A 11 -14.21 20.61 8.60
N GLN A 12 -13.83 21.44 9.56
CA GLN A 12 -12.48 21.44 10.17
C GLN A 12 -12.04 20.07 10.72
N ARG A 13 -12.98 19.27 11.26
CA ARG A 13 -12.68 17.94 11.80
C ARG A 13 -12.49 16.85 10.74
N PHE A 14 -12.68 17.16 9.46
CA PHE A 14 -12.53 16.20 8.38
C PHE A 14 -11.03 16.04 8.08
N VAL A 15 -10.54 14.80 8.09
CA VAL A 15 -9.12 14.51 7.83
C VAL A 15 -8.84 14.64 6.33
N VAL A 16 -7.91 15.52 5.94
CA VAL A 16 -7.43 15.70 4.58
C VAL A 16 -5.91 15.60 4.58
N GLY A 17 -5.40 14.52 3.99
CA GLY A 17 -3.99 14.33 3.70
C GLY A 17 -3.75 14.17 2.21
N CYS A 18 -2.51 13.83 1.84
CA CYS A 18 -2.18 13.47 0.47
C CYS A 18 -1.41 12.16 0.40
N ARG A 19 -1.44 11.54 -0.78
CA ARG A 19 -0.56 10.44 -1.13
C ARG A 19 0.28 10.84 -2.32
N PHE A 20 1.60 10.69 -2.22
CA PHE A 20 2.54 11.06 -3.28
C PHE A 20 3.69 10.06 -3.41
N LEU A 21 4.50 10.22 -4.45
CA LEU A 21 5.67 9.38 -4.70
C LEU A 21 6.85 9.89 -3.87
N ALA A 22 7.43 9.00 -3.07
CA ALA A 22 8.70 9.26 -2.40
C ALA A 22 9.89 9.07 -3.36
N GLU A 23 9.69 8.26 -4.42
CA GLU A 23 10.65 8.08 -5.50
C GLU A 23 9.91 7.59 -6.76
N GLU A 24 10.25 8.15 -7.92
CA GLU A 24 9.63 7.75 -9.19
C GLU A 24 10.23 6.49 -9.79
N CYS A 25 11.47 6.14 -9.42
CA CYS A 25 12.19 4.97 -9.93
C CYS A 25 12.36 4.94 -11.46
N ILE A 26 12.46 6.11 -12.08
CA ILE A 26 12.86 6.33 -13.48
C ILE A 26 13.97 7.40 -13.53
N PRO A 27 14.80 7.45 -14.58
CA PRO A 27 15.72 8.57 -14.77
C PRO A 27 14.94 9.89 -14.91
N GLY A 28 15.24 10.87 -14.08
CA GLY A 28 14.50 12.13 -14.05
C GLY A 28 14.84 13.00 -12.84
N PRO A 29 14.23 14.19 -12.73
CA PRO A 29 14.59 15.18 -11.72
C PRO A 29 13.99 14.86 -10.34
N THR A 30 12.96 14.03 -10.21
CA THR A 30 12.28 13.81 -8.93
C THR A 30 12.96 12.71 -8.12
N THR A 31 13.71 13.16 -7.12
CA THR A 31 14.49 12.36 -6.19
C THR A 31 13.79 12.21 -4.83
N ALA A 32 14.37 11.43 -3.93
CA ALA A 32 13.92 11.37 -2.54
C ALA A 32 14.10 12.71 -1.80
N GLU A 33 15.05 13.55 -2.23
CA GLU A 33 15.25 14.90 -1.67
C GLU A 33 14.09 15.83 -2.06
N ASP A 34 13.63 15.77 -3.31
CA ASP A 34 12.45 16.52 -3.75
C ASP A 34 11.20 16.06 -2.98
N ALA A 35 11.04 14.75 -2.79
CA ALA A 35 9.95 14.22 -1.98
C ALA A 35 10.00 14.73 -0.53
N ALA A 36 11.19 14.86 0.06
CA ALA A 36 11.37 15.39 1.40
C ALA A 36 10.99 16.88 1.47
N TRP A 37 11.40 17.67 0.47
CA TRP A 37 10.98 19.07 0.33
C TRP A 37 9.46 19.18 0.18
N PHE A 38 8.84 18.43 -0.74
CA PHE A 38 7.38 18.43 -0.91
C PHE A 38 6.65 18.03 0.36
N GLY A 39 7.16 17.04 1.11
CA GLY A 39 6.59 16.62 2.38
C GLY A 39 6.56 17.74 3.41
N ALA A 40 7.66 18.51 3.54
CA ALA A 40 7.70 19.67 4.42
C ALA A 40 6.70 20.76 3.98
N GLU A 41 6.62 21.06 2.68
CA GLU A 41 5.66 22.04 2.14
C GLU A 41 4.19 21.61 2.36
N PHE A 42 3.89 20.33 2.16
CA PHE A 42 2.55 19.79 2.41
C PHE A 42 2.18 19.81 3.90
N ALA A 43 3.15 19.54 4.78
CA ALA A 43 2.95 19.67 6.22
C ALA A 43 2.69 21.14 6.63
N TRP A 44 3.49 22.08 6.12
CA TRP A 44 3.29 23.51 6.33
C TRP A 44 1.96 24.04 5.80
N ALA A 45 1.49 23.50 4.68
CA ALA A 45 0.16 23.81 4.15
C ALA A 45 -0.96 23.36 5.11
N GLY A 46 -0.68 22.45 6.05
CA GLY A 46 -1.60 22.00 7.09
C GLY A 46 -2.27 20.66 6.78
N MET A 47 -1.70 19.81 5.91
CA MET A 47 -2.25 18.48 5.66
C MET A 47 -2.20 17.61 6.93
N ASP A 48 -3.26 16.83 7.15
CA ASP A 48 -3.43 16.03 8.38
C ASP A 48 -2.59 14.76 8.39
N TYR A 49 -2.18 14.26 7.22
CA TYR A 49 -1.24 13.15 7.08
C TYR A 49 -0.59 13.15 5.69
N LEU A 50 0.57 12.51 5.58
CA LEU A 50 1.30 12.32 4.33
C LEU A 50 1.52 10.82 4.08
N SER A 51 0.99 10.29 2.99
CA SER A 51 1.16 8.88 2.62
C SER A 51 2.12 8.70 1.46
N LEU A 52 3.06 7.77 1.60
CA LEU A 52 4.12 7.59 0.62
C LEU A 52 3.97 6.31 -0.18
N SER A 53 4.26 6.43 -1.47
CA SER A 53 4.33 5.35 -2.45
C SER A 53 5.62 5.45 -3.27
N ARG A 54 5.88 4.47 -4.14
CA ARG A 54 7.12 4.34 -4.91
C ARG A 54 6.79 3.83 -6.31
N GLY A 55 7.42 4.39 -7.33
CA GLY A 55 7.34 3.91 -8.71
C GLY A 55 5.94 3.87 -9.31
N GLY A 56 5.74 3.02 -10.32
CA GLY A 56 4.47 2.89 -11.04
C GLY A 56 4.22 4.02 -12.03
N LYS A 57 5.25 4.39 -12.77
CA LYS A 57 5.20 5.45 -13.77
C LYS A 57 4.71 4.88 -15.11
N PHE A 58 3.95 5.69 -15.85
CA PHE A 58 3.54 5.29 -17.19
C PHE A 58 4.68 5.48 -18.17
N GLU A 59 5.60 6.39 -17.90
CA GLU A 59 6.70 6.82 -18.76
C GLU A 59 7.59 5.64 -19.17
N ASP A 60 7.90 4.72 -18.24
CA ASP A 60 8.69 3.51 -18.47
C ASP A 60 7.86 2.23 -18.64
N ALA A 61 6.53 2.33 -18.62
CA ALA A 61 5.66 1.18 -18.83
C ALA A 61 5.86 0.59 -20.23
N LYS A 62 5.91 -0.74 -20.33
CA LYS A 62 6.07 -1.46 -21.60
C LYS A 62 4.88 -1.21 -22.52
N GLN A 63 5.14 -1.28 -23.83
CA GLN A 63 4.08 -1.22 -24.84
C GLN A 63 3.11 -2.39 -24.63
N PRO A 64 1.80 -2.14 -24.41
CA PRO A 64 0.82 -3.20 -24.29
C PRO A 64 0.57 -3.88 -25.64
N ARG A 65 -0.04 -5.06 -25.60
CA ARG A 65 -0.54 -5.73 -26.82
C ARG A 65 -1.58 -4.83 -27.51
N VAL A 66 -1.74 -4.96 -28.83
CA VAL A 66 -2.80 -4.23 -29.56
C VAL A 66 -4.16 -4.54 -28.93
N GLY A 67 -4.94 -3.49 -28.66
CA GLY A 67 -6.24 -3.59 -27.98
C GLY A 67 -6.18 -3.61 -26.45
N TRP A 68 -5.00 -3.53 -25.84
CA TRP A 68 -4.83 -3.47 -24.38
C TRP A 68 -4.40 -2.08 -23.92
N ALA A 69 -4.89 -1.67 -22.75
CA ALA A 69 -4.47 -0.43 -22.10
C ALA A 69 -3.02 -0.53 -21.59
N ARG A 70 -2.30 0.60 -21.56
CA ARG A 70 -0.98 0.70 -20.93
C ARG A 70 -1.13 0.49 -19.43
N TYR A 71 -0.18 -0.21 -18.80
CA TYR A 71 -0.23 -0.52 -17.37
C TYR A 71 1.07 -0.11 -16.67
N PRO A 72 1.00 0.69 -15.58
CA PRO A 72 2.17 1.36 -15.00
C PRO A 72 3.16 0.41 -14.32
N TYR A 73 2.76 -0.84 -14.04
CA TYR A 73 3.62 -1.78 -13.32
C TYR A 73 4.47 -2.70 -14.22
N THR A 74 4.54 -2.40 -15.51
CA THR A 74 5.22 -3.26 -16.48
C THR A 74 6.70 -2.89 -16.73
N GLY A 75 7.13 -1.69 -16.33
CA GLY A 75 8.50 -1.16 -16.43
C GLY A 75 9.32 -1.31 -15.15
N PRO A 76 10.60 -0.84 -15.14
CA PRO A 76 11.44 -0.76 -13.94
C PRO A 76 10.80 -0.10 -12.72
N SER A 77 10.12 1.03 -12.87
CA SER A 77 9.41 1.70 -11.77
C SER A 77 8.25 0.86 -11.24
N GLY A 78 7.63 0.09 -12.12
CA GLY A 78 6.61 -0.89 -11.81
C GLY A 78 7.12 -2.03 -10.95
N TYR A 79 8.31 -2.52 -11.28
CA TYR A 79 9.01 -3.54 -10.50
C TYR A 79 9.30 -3.06 -9.07
N GLU A 80 9.69 -1.79 -8.90
CA GLU A 80 9.89 -1.18 -7.58
C GLU A 80 8.58 -0.96 -6.81
N CYS A 81 7.48 -0.65 -7.51
CA CYS A 81 6.17 -0.43 -6.92
C CYS A 81 5.52 -1.74 -6.45
N MET A 82 5.56 -2.76 -7.30
CA MET A 82 4.87 -4.03 -7.14
C MET A 82 5.85 -5.23 -7.19
N PRO A 83 6.88 -5.26 -6.33
CA PRO A 83 7.80 -6.40 -6.26
C PRO A 83 7.08 -7.65 -5.74
N THR A 84 7.58 -8.82 -6.15
CA THR A 84 7.11 -10.13 -5.68
C THR A 84 8.18 -10.80 -4.83
N VAL A 85 7.85 -11.94 -4.21
CA VAL A 85 8.88 -12.79 -3.56
C VAL A 85 9.92 -13.38 -4.53
N ARG A 86 9.68 -13.30 -5.84
CA ARG A 86 10.63 -13.72 -6.90
C ARG A 86 11.42 -12.55 -7.48
N SER A 87 11.37 -11.38 -6.82
CA SER A 87 12.22 -10.24 -7.15
C SER A 87 13.69 -10.50 -6.76
N ASP A 88 14.51 -9.45 -6.71
CA ASP A 88 15.90 -9.46 -6.23
C ASP A 88 16.04 -9.97 -4.78
N GLU A 89 17.28 -10.01 -4.28
CA GLU A 89 17.61 -10.47 -2.92
C GLU A 89 16.83 -9.75 -1.81
N ARG A 90 16.46 -8.48 -2.01
CA ARG A 90 15.65 -7.71 -1.06
C ARG A 90 14.19 -8.14 -1.07
N GLY A 91 13.70 -8.61 -2.21
CA GLY A 91 12.30 -9.00 -2.39
C GLY A 91 11.35 -7.81 -2.23
N PRO A 92 10.11 -8.02 -1.77
CA PRO A 92 9.13 -6.95 -1.67
C PRO A 92 9.27 -6.07 -0.44
N PHE A 93 10.15 -6.43 0.50
CA PHE A 93 10.07 -5.96 1.88
C PHE A 93 10.72 -4.59 2.09
N GLY A 94 9.95 -3.67 2.68
CA GLY A 94 10.43 -2.36 3.14
C GLY A 94 11.01 -1.49 2.03
N ARG A 95 10.59 -1.65 0.76
CA ARG A 95 11.21 -0.95 -0.38
C ARG A 95 11.22 0.57 -0.27
N ASN A 96 10.20 1.14 0.38
CA ASN A 96 10.06 2.59 0.53
C ASN A 96 10.64 3.14 1.84
N ARG A 97 11.36 2.33 2.63
CA ARG A 97 11.83 2.67 3.99
C ARG A 97 12.62 3.97 4.03
N GLU A 98 13.72 4.05 3.29
CA GLU A 98 14.67 5.16 3.40
C GLU A 98 14.09 6.48 2.89
N ALA A 99 13.41 6.45 1.73
CA ALA A 99 12.74 7.64 1.22
C ALA A 99 11.62 8.13 2.17
N THR A 100 10.91 7.21 2.83
CA THR A 100 9.90 7.59 3.85
C THR A 100 10.53 8.22 5.09
N ARG A 101 11.64 7.67 5.57
CA ARG A 101 12.39 8.26 6.68
C ARG A 101 12.83 9.69 6.34
N ALA A 102 13.41 9.91 5.17
CA ALA A 102 13.88 11.22 4.73
C ALA A 102 12.74 12.26 4.73
N VAL A 103 11.57 11.89 4.20
CA VAL A 103 10.37 12.76 4.24
C VAL A 103 9.94 13.06 5.67
N ARG A 104 9.90 12.07 6.55
CA ARG A 104 9.53 12.27 7.95
C ARG A 104 10.51 13.17 8.68
N GLU A 105 11.81 13.00 8.45
CA GLU A 105 12.85 13.85 9.03
C GLU A 105 12.71 15.30 8.56
N ALA A 106 12.45 15.53 7.27
CA ALA A 106 12.21 16.87 6.73
C ALA A 106 10.96 17.53 7.33
N VAL A 107 9.85 16.79 7.48
CA VAL A 107 8.64 17.29 8.15
C VAL A 107 8.92 17.70 9.59
N ARG A 108 9.71 16.91 10.33
CA ARG A 108 10.10 17.25 11.72
C ARG A 108 11.07 18.42 11.78
N ALA A 109 12.05 18.49 10.89
CA ALA A 109 12.99 19.61 10.78
C ALA A 109 12.29 20.93 10.44
N ALA A 110 11.19 20.86 9.69
CA ALA A 110 10.30 21.97 9.39
C ALA A 110 9.41 22.39 10.58
N GLY A 111 9.54 21.76 11.75
CA GLY A 111 8.76 22.06 12.95
C GLY A 111 7.33 21.48 12.93
N CYS A 112 7.01 20.60 11.97
CA CYS A 112 5.68 20.06 11.79
C CYS A 112 5.48 18.68 12.44
N GLY A 113 4.31 18.50 13.07
CA GLY A 113 3.89 17.24 13.69
C GLY A 113 3.11 16.29 12.76
N THR A 114 2.97 16.63 11.48
CA THR A 114 2.16 15.85 10.53
C THR A 114 2.62 14.38 10.48
N PRO A 115 1.72 13.41 10.69
CA PRO A 115 2.02 11.98 10.58
C PRO A 115 2.42 11.56 9.15
N VAL A 116 3.49 10.77 9.06
CA VAL A 116 3.95 10.16 7.79
C VAL A 116 3.61 8.67 7.76
N VAL A 117 2.99 8.22 6.67
CA VAL A 117 2.53 6.85 6.45
C VAL A 117 3.46 6.11 5.49
N LEU A 118 4.08 5.03 5.96
CA LEU A 118 4.89 4.13 5.14
C LEU A 118 4.05 3.00 4.54
N SER A 119 4.23 2.76 3.25
CA SER A 119 3.81 1.54 2.57
C SER A 119 4.99 0.93 1.81
N GLY A 120 4.98 -0.39 1.58
CA GLY A 120 6.04 -1.04 0.80
C GLY A 120 6.37 -2.46 1.27
N GLY A 121 5.44 -3.40 1.06
CA GLY A 121 5.68 -4.82 1.33
C GLY A 121 5.78 -5.19 2.81
N ILE A 122 4.99 -4.53 3.66
CA ILE A 122 4.92 -4.84 5.09
C ILE A 122 3.77 -5.81 5.32
N SER A 123 4.09 -7.01 5.79
CA SER A 123 3.13 -8.13 5.92
C SER A 123 3.16 -8.82 7.28
N THR A 124 4.06 -8.42 8.18
CA THR A 124 4.14 -8.96 9.53
C THR A 124 4.14 -7.85 10.56
N PHE A 125 3.78 -8.21 11.79
CA PHE A 125 3.80 -7.29 12.93
C PHE A 125 5.23 -6.89 13.28
N GLU A 126 6.17 -7.84 13.24
CA GLU A 126 7.58 -7.60 13.56
C GLU A 126 8.18 -6.56 12.60
N GLN A 127 7.85 -6.64 11.31
CA GLN A 127 8.24 -5.62 10.33
C GLN A 127 7.66 -4.26 10.67
N ALA A 128 6.34 -4.19 10.96
CA ALA A 128 5.67 -2.94 11.28
C ALA A 128 6.25 -2.29 12.56
N GLU A 129 6.43 -3.09 13.62
CA GLU A 129 6.96 -2.64 14.91
C GLU A 129 8.41 -2.18 14.81
N GLU A 130 9.25 -2.90 14.06
CA GLU A 130 10.64 -2.51 13.81
C GLU A 130 10.73 -1.14 13.12
N LEU A 131 9.91 -0.93 12.09
CA LEU A 131 9.89 0.33 11.33
C LEU A 131 9.40 1.52 12.18
N LEU A 132 8.39 1.29 13.03
CA LEU A 132 7.88 2.29 13.96
C LEU A 132 8.92 2.64 15.04
N ARG A 133 9.52 1.64 15.68
CA ARG A 133 10.58 1.85 16.69
C ARG A 133 11.82 2.54 16.10
N ALA A 134 12.16 2.23 14.86
CA ALA A 134 13.25 2.86 14.14
C ALA A 134 12.93 4.28 13.64
N GLY A 135 11.75 4.83 13.95
CA GLY A 135 11.36 6.19 13.59
C GLY A 135 11.19 6.43 12.10
N VAL A 136 10.99 5.37 11.30
CA VAL A 136 10.85 5.47 9.83
C VAL A 136 9.54 6.15 9.45
N ALA A 137 8.46 5.87 10.18
CA ALA A 137 7.12 6.37 9.91
C ALA A 137 6.35 6.53 11.23
N ASP A 138 5.24 7.25 11.18
CA ASP A 138 4.30 7.33 12.30
C ASP A 138 3.14 6.33 12.13
N ILE A 139 2.86 5.90 10.89
CA ILE A 139 1.79 4.94 10.56
C ILE A 139 2.31 3.93 9.52
N ILE A 140 1.92 2.67 9.67
CA ILE A 140 2.20 1.60 8.71
C ILE A 140 0.96 1.27 7.90
N ALA A 141 1.09 1.27 6.58
CA ALA A 141 0.03 0.90 5.64
C ALA A 141 0.37 -0.40 4.89
N SER A 142 -0.60 -1.30 4.86
CA SER A 142 -0.47 -2.59 4.16
C SER A 142 -1.70 -2.88 3.31
N ALA A 143 -1.60 -2.71 1.99
CA ALA A 143 -2.68 -3.02 1.06
C ALA A 143 -2.83 -4.54 0.84
N ARG A 144 -1.80 -5.18 0.26
CA ARG A 144 -1.81 -6.60 -0.08
C ARG A 144 -2.00 -7.52 1.13
N GLN A 145 -1.46 -7.14 2.30
CA GLN A 145 -1.68 -7.88 3.55
C GLN A 145 -3.13 -7.79 4.03
N SER A 146 -3.73 -6.59 4.02
CA SER A 146 -5.13 -6.43 4.43
C SER A 146 -6.10 -7.12 3.46
N LEU A 147 -5.74 -7.27 2.19
CA LEU A 147 -6.51 -8.09 1.25
C LEU A 147 -6.36 -9.61 1.52
N ALA A 148 -5.15 -10.06 1.86
CA ALA A 148 -4.89 -11.45 2.22
C ALA A 148 -5.64 -11.86 3.49
N ASP A 149 -5.72 -10.94 4.46
CA ASP A 149 -6.35 -11.16 5.74
C ASP A 149 -6.97 -9.85 6.27
N PRO A 150 -8.26 -9.59 6.00
CA PRO A 150 -8.94 -8.40 6.50
C PRO A 150 -8.93 -8.27 8.04
N ASP A 151 -8.87 -9.41 8.73
CA ASP A 151 -8.91 -9.48 10.19
C ASP A 151 -7.53 -9.39 10.85
N TRP A 152 -6.44 -9.24 10.09
CA TRP A 152 -5.09 -9.35 10.65
C TRP A 152 -4.82 -8.36 11.78
N PHE A 153 -5.31 -7.11 11.69
CA PHE A 153 -5.17 -6.16 12.79
C PHE A 153 -5.91 -6.60 14.06
N ARG A 154 -7.10 -7.20 13.93
CA ARG A 154 -7.87 -7.75 15.05
C ARG A 154 -7.15 -8.94 15.66
N LYS A 155 -6.63 -9.85 14.83
CA LYS A 155 -5.80 -11.00 15.26
C LYS A 155 -4.57 -10.54 16.04
N LEU A 156 -3.84 -9.56 15.52
CA LEU A 156 -2.68 -8.98 16.18
C LEU A 156 -3.04 -8.40 17.55
N ARG A 157 -4.11 -7.59 17.62
CA ARG A 157 -4.59 -7.02 18.89
C ARG A 157 -4.97 -8.09 19.93
N LEU A 158 -5.46 -9.25 19.48
CA LEU A 158 -5.86 -10.35 20.34
C LEU A 158 -4.71 -11.31 20.70
N GLY A 159 -3.50 -11.08 20.20
CA GLY A 159 -2.35 -11.97 20.40
C GLY A 159 -2.41 -13.25 19.55
N LEU A 160 -3.19 -13.25 18.47
CA LEU A 160 -3.42 -14.40 17.59
C LEU A 160 -2.62 -14.26 16.28
N GLY A 161 -1.38 -13.79 16.37
CA GLY A 161 -0.51 -13.55 15.21
C GLY A 161 -0.28 -14.80 14.35
N GLN A 162 -0.27 -15.98 14.97
CA GLN A 162 -0.17 -17.27 14.29
C GLN A 162 -1.34 -17.59 13.35
N GLU A 163 -2.50 -16.95 13.55
CA GLU A 163 -3.70 -17.13 12.69
C GLU A 163 -3.73 -16.14 11.52
N VAL A 164 -2.73 -15.24 11.43
CA VAL A 164 -2.66 -14.27 10.35
C VAL A 164 -2.35 -14.99 9.04
N ARG A 165 -3.25 -14.84 8.06
CA ARG A 165 -3.05 -15.30 6.69
C ARG A 165 -2.11 -14.31 5.99
N ARG A 166 -0.80 -14.53 6.17
CA ARG A 166 0.25 -13.66 5.63
C ARG A 166 0.24 -13.65 4.10
N CYS A 167 0.27 -12.47 3.52
CA CYS A 167 0.44 -12.25 2.09
C CYS A 167 1.77 -12.84 1.62
N VAL A 168 1.71 -13.56 0.51
CA VAL A 168 2.88 -14.21 -0.12
C VAL A 168 3.40 -13.44 -1.33
N PHE A 169 2.94 -12.20 -1.52
CA PHE A 169 3.35 -11.27 -2.58
C PHE A 169 3.49 -11.91 -3.97
N THR A 170 2.47 -12.64 -4.41
CA THR A 170 2.41 -13.25 -5.75
C THR A 170 1.95 -12.28 -6.84
N ASN A 171 1.47 -11.10 -6.45
CA ASN A 171 0.77 -10.14 -7.31
C ASN A 171 -0.45 -10.71 -8.04
N TYR A 172 -1.02 -11.82 -7.56
CA TYR A 172 -2.28 -12.35 -8.11
C TYR A 172 -3.39 -11.28 -8.16
N CYS A 173 -3.51 -10.47 -7.11
CA CYS A 173 -4.46 -9.36 -7.04
C CYS A 173 -4.21 -8.28 -8.11
N GLU A 174 -2.95 -7.99 -8.43
CA GLU A 174 -2.58 -7.02 -9.45
C GLU A 174 -2.80 -7.58 -10.87
N GLY A 175 -2.49 -8.86 -11.09
CA GLY A 175 -2.81 -9.52 -12.36
C GLY A 175 -4.31 -9.56 -12.66
N LEU A 176 -5.18 -9.55 -11.64
CA LEU A 176 -6.63 -9.40 -11.82
C LEU A 176 -7.04 -7.97 -12.17
N ASP A 177 -6.48 -6.99 -11.47
CA ASP A 177 -6.69 -5.57 -11.72
C ASP A 177 -6.30 -5.20 -13.15
N GLN A 178 -5.13 -5.65 -13.60
CA GLN A 178 -4.60 -5.41 -14.95
C GLN A 178 -5.55 -5.87 -16.07
N VAL A 179 -6.35 -6.92 -15.82
CA VAL A 179 -7.32 -7.47 -16.78
C VAL A 179 -8.76 -7.09 -16.44
N HIS A 180 -8.97 -6.09 -15.58
CA HIS A 180 -10.27 -5.57 -15.15
C HIS A 180 -11.21 -6.66 -14.60
N LYS A 181 -10.66 -7.63 -13.87
CA LYS A 181 -11.44 -8.62 -13.14
C LYS A 181 -11.64 -8.19 -11.70
N PRO A 182 -12.70 -8.66 -11.01
CA PRO A 182 -12.84 -8.47 -9.57
C PRO A 182 -11.57 -8.90 -8.85
N VAL A 183 -10.97 -7.98 -8.09
CA VAL A 183 -9.71 -8.18 -7.38
C VAL A 183 -9.97 -8.99 -6.12
N THR A 184 -9.37 -10.17 -6.06
CA THR A 184 -9.48 -11.13 -4.96
C THR A 184 -8.08 -11.59 -4.53
N CYS A 185 -7.98 -12.38 -3.46
CA CYS A 185 -6.71 -12.96 -3.04
C CYS A 185 -6.66 -14.47 -3.31
N LYS A 186 -5.59 -14.91 -3.96
CA LYS A 186 -5.26 -16.33 -4.18
C LYS A 186 -5.32 -17.20 -2.92
N LEU A 187 -5.08 -16.61 -1.74
CA LEU A 187 -5.01 -17.38 -0.50
C LEU A 187 -6.39 -17.80 0.03
N TRP A 188 -7.48 -17.26 -0.50
CA TRP A 188 -8.82 -17.56 0.01
C TRP A 188 -9.91 -17.59 -1.05
N ASP A 189 -9.67 -17.07 -2.25
CA ASP A 189 -10.72 -16.91 -3.24
C ASP A 189 -11.24 -18.21 -3.87
N HIS A 190 -10.52 -19.32 -3.73
CA HIS A 190 -11.00 -20.65 -4.14
C HIS A 190 -11.50 -21.53 -2.98
N VAL A 191 -11.61 -21.00 -1.76
CA VAL A 191 -11.92 -21.79 -0.55
C VAL A 191 -13.41 -21.80 -0.24
N GLY A 192 -14.04 -23.00 -0.22
CA GLY A 192 -15.43 -23.15 0.22
C GLY A 192 -16.43 -22.50 -0.75
N LEU A 193 -16.28 -22.79 -2.05
CA LEU A 193 -17.14 -22.26 -3.12
C LEU A 193 -18.56 -22.85 -3.12
N ASP A 194 -18.72 -24.05 -2.56
CA ASP A 194 -20.01 -24.75 -2.50
C ASP A 194 -20.91 -24.25 -1.35
N GLY A 195 -20.46 -23.25 -0.59
CA GLY A 195 -21.23 -22.63 0.50
C GLY A 195 -22.29 -21.67 -0.03
N GLY A 196 -23.57 -21.92 0.28
CA GLY A 196 -24.71 -21.24 -0.35
C GLY A 196 -24.78 -19.71 -0.22
N ASP A 197 -24.15 -19.12 0.80
CA ASP A 197 -24.22 -17.67 1.08
C ASP A 197 -22.93 -16.90 0.76
N VAL A 198 -22.02 -17.49 -0.02
CA VAL A 198 -20.75 -16.82 -0.36
C VAL A 198 -20.93 -16.01 -1.65
N PRO A 199 -20.66 -14.68 -1.65
CA PRO A 199 -20.67 -13.91 -2.88
C PRO A 199 -19.55 -14.40 -3.82
N LEU A 200 -19.93 -14.83 -5.03
CA LEU A 200 -19.00 -15.35 -6.04
C LEU A 200 -18.88 -14.41 -7.24
N THR A 201 -17.77 -14.54 -7.98
CA THR A 201 -17.63 -13.96 -9.31
C THR A 201 -18.71 -14.50 -10.25
N ALA A 202 -19.01 -13.78 -11.34
CA ALA A 202 -20.05 -14.17 -12.30
C ALA A 202 -19.81 -15.56 -12.94
N ASP A 203 -18.57 -16.04 -13.01
CA ASP A 203 -18.23 -17.38 -13.49
C ASP A 203 -18.31 -18.47 -12.40
N GLY A 204 -18.66 -18.10 -11.16
CA GLY A 204 -18.76 -19.00 -10.00
C GLY A 204 -17.42 -19.54 -9.50
N ARG A 205 -16.27 -19.11 -10.06
CA ARG A 205 -14.98 -19.77 -9.79
C ARG A 205 -14.26 -19.23 -8.56
N ARG A 206 -14.64 -18.06 -8.07
CA ARG A 206 -13.94 -17.35 -6.99
C ARG A 206 -14.90 -16.62 -6.07
N ARG A 207 -14.57 -16.57 -4.79
CA ARG A 207 -15.22 -15.71 -3.80
C ARG A 207 -14.86 -14.26 -4.02
N LEU A 208 -15.81 -13.35 -3.77
CA LEU A 208 -15.59 -11.90 -3.75
C LEU A 208 -15.20 -11.40 -2.36
N THR A 209 -15.48 -12.17 -1.32
CA THR A 209 -15.15 -11.82 0.07
C THR A 209 -14.29 -12.90 0.72
N ALA A 210 -13.37 -12.46 1.58
CA ALA A 210 -12.58 -13.36 2.39
C ALA A 210 -13.49 -14.20 3.32
N PRO A 211 -13.09 -15.44 3.68
CA PRO A 211 -13.74 -16.21 4.72
C PRO A 211 -13.82 -15.41 6.00
N ALA A 212 -15.02 -15.35 6.59
CA ALA A 212 -15.22 -14.74 7.90
C ALA A 212 -14.30 -15.42 8.92
N TRP A 213 -13.77 -14.62 9.83
CA TRP A 213 -12.97 -15.09 10.94
C TRP A 213 -13.56 -14.54 12.23
N GLU A 214 -13.73 -15.42 13.22
CA GLU A 214 -14.05 -15.04 14.58
C GLU A 214 -13.08 -15.73 15.53
N PRO A 215 -12.66 -15.07 16.62
CA PRO A 215 -11.81 -15.70 17.61
C PRO A 215 -12.57 -16.87 18.25
N ALA A 216 -11.86 -17.96 18.55
CA ALA A 216 -12.42 -19.03 19.38
C ALA A 216 -12.92 -18.45 20.71
N ALA A 217 -14.08 -18.95 21.18
CA ALA A 217 -14.58 -18.60 22.50
C ALA A 217 -13.50 -18.91 23.55
N ARG A 218 -13.13 -17.89 24.34
CA ARG A 218 -12.17 -18.03 25.44
C ARG A 218 -12.82 -18.65 26.66
#